data_AF-A0A956VXM3-F1
#
_entry.id   AF-A0A956VXM3-F1
#
_cell.length_a   1.000
_cell.length_b   1.000
_cell.length_c   1.000
_cell.angle_alpha   90.00
_cell.angle_beta   90.00
_cell.angle_gamma   90.00
#
_symmetry.space_group_name_H-M   'P 1'
#
loop_
_entity.id
_entity.type
_entity.pdbx_description
1 polymer ?
#
loop_
_entity_poly.entity_id
_entity_poly.type
_entity_poly.pdbx_seq_one_letter_code
_entity_poly.pdbx_strand_id
1 'polypeptide(L)'
;GSYEPLTAVGARAEHVLSYARTSGDDIAVAVAPRFTSALNAPDGRFWAPDWAMTALDLTQYEVHEWREVVTGRSIVGSSLEEILGPFPVALLLGRRVR
;
A
#
# COMPACT_ATOMS: atom_id res chain seq x y z
N GLY A 1 -0.02 8.44 17.47
CA GLY A 1 -0.94 7.44 16.89
C GLY A 1 -0.50 6.03 17.24
N SER A 2 -1.46 5.11 17.21
CA SER A 2 -1.28 3.66 17.40
C SER A 2 -0.29 3.05 16.39
N TYR A 3 0.00 1.75 16.56
CA TYR A 3 0.74 0.96 15.59
C TYR A 3 -0.01 -0.37 15.38
N GLU A 4 -0.40 -0.62 14.15
CA GLU A 4 -1.13 -1.82 13.75
C GLU A 4 -0.43 -2.44 12.53
N PRO A 5 0.18 -3.62 12.65
CA PRO A 5 0.69 -4.35 11.49
C PRO A 5 -0.43 -4.65 10.50
N LEU A 6 -0.16 -4.48 9.21
CA LEU A 6 -1.07 -4.86 8.14
C LEU A 6 -0.46 -5.97 7.31
N THR A 7 -1.25 -7.00 7.05
CA THR A 7 -0.84 -8.13 6.20
C THR A 7 -1.49 -7.97 4.84
N ALA A 8 -0.68 -8.01 3.79
CA ALA A 8 -1.18 -8.08 2.42
C ALA A 8 -1.81 -9.45 2.14
N VAL A 9 -2.71 -9.51 1.16
CA VAL A 9 -3.37 -10.74 0.70
C VAL A 9 -3.04 -10.95 -0.77
N GLY A 10 -2.63 -12.16 -1.14
CA GLY A 10 -2.29 -12.52 -2.52
C GLY A 10 -0.95 -13.25 -2.64
N ALA A 11 -0.57 -13.59 -3.87
CA ALA A 11 0.61 -14.41 -4.15
C ALA A 11 1.94 -13.75 -3.77
N ARG A 12 1.98 -12.42 -3.61
CA ARG A 12 3.17 -11.65 -3.21
C ARG A 12 3.04 -11.01 -1.84
N ALA A 13 2.15 -11.51 -0.98
CA ALA A 13 1.90 -10.94 0.34
C ALA A 13 3.18 -10.80 1.20
N GLU A 14 4.07 -11.79 1.16
CA GLU A 14 5.34 -11.81 1.90
C GLU A 14 6.38 -10.79 1.40
N HIS A 15 6.14 -10.20 0.23
CA HIS A 15 6.93 -9.11 -0.33
C HIS A 15 6.47 -7.74 0.14
N VAL A 16 5.44 -7.66 0.99
CA VAL A 16 4.89 -6.39 1.46
C VAL A 16 5.19 -6.21 2.95
N LEU A 17 5.72 -5.05 3.31
CA LEU A 17 5.78 -4.55 4.67
C LEU A 17 4.81 -3.38 4.78
N SER A 18 3.79 -3.49 5.62
CA SER A 18 2.86 -2.41 5.85
C SER A 18 2.37 -2.35 7.29
N TYR A 19 1.99 -1.14 7.69
CA TYR A 19 1.37 -0.89 8.99
C TYR A 19 0.52 0.38 8.94
N ALA A 20 -0.48 0.45 9.80
CA ALA A 20 -1.27 1.64 10.03
C ALA A 20 -0.89 2.34 11.34
N ARG A 21 -1.11 3.65 11.35
CA ARG A 21 -1.10 4.50 12.53
C ARG A 21 -2.40 5.28 12.57
N THR A 22 -3.13 5.15 13.68
CA THR A 22 -4.39 5.88 13.87
C THR A 22 -4.25 6.93 14.97
N SER A 23 -4.87 8.10 14.78
CA SER A 23 -4.89 9.20 15.75
C SER A 23 -6.24 9.91 15.68
N GLY A 24 -7.19 9.49 16.52
CA GLY A 24 -8.59 9.91 16.37
C GLY A 24 -9.17 9.34 15.07
N ASP A 25 -9.76 10.22 14.25
CA ASP A 25 -10.34 9.86 12.96
C ASP A 25 -9.29 9.76 11.83
N ASP A 26 -8.07 10.26 12.06
CA ASP A 26 -7.00 10.30 11.06
C ASP A 26 -6.21 8.99 11.05
N ILE A 27 -5.91 8.50 9.84
CA ILE A 27 -5.23 7.24 9.60
C ILE A 27 -4.11 7.45 8.60
N ALA A 28 -2.92 6.92 8.93
CA ALA A 28 -1.79 6.84 8.01
C ALA A 28 -1.41 5.37 7.80
N VAL A 29 -1.29 4.93 6.55
CA VAL A 29 -0.82 3.58 6.19
C VAL A 29 0.49 3.70 5.43
N ALA A 30 1.55 3.11 5.97
CA ALA A 30 2.84 3.01 5.29
C ALA A 30 2.93 1.67 4.57
N VAL A 31 3.41 1.68 3.32
CA VAL A 31 3.54 0.48 2.47
C VAL A 31 4.90 0.50 1.79
N ALA A 32 5.67 -0.56 1.95
CA ALA A 32 6.95 -0.73 1.29
C ALA A 32 7.15 -2.19 0.84
N PRO A 33 7.79 -2.41 -0.32
CA PRO A 33 8.13 -3.72 -0.81
C PRO A 33 9.39 -4.23 -0.10
N ARG A 34 9.54 -5.55 -0.02
CA ARG A 34 10.76 -6.26 0.36
C ARG A 34 11.08 -7.33 -0.69
N PHE A 35 12.35 -7.73 -0.75
CA PHE A 35 12.84 -8.70 -1.74
C PHE A 35 12.49 -8.29 -3.19
N THR A 36 12.73 -7.03 -3.53
CA THR A 36 12.30 -6.40 -4.80
C THR A 36 12.95 -7.01 -6.04
N SER A 37 14.12 -7.65 -5.91
CA SER A 37 14.75 -8.38 -7.01
C SER A 37 13.90 -9.53 -7.52
N ALA A 38 13.06 -10.14 -6.67
CA ALA A 38 12.17 -11.25 -7.03
C ALA A 38 10.79 -10.78 -7.51
N LEU A 39 10.49 -9.47 -7.46
CA LEU A 39 9.26 -8.88 -7.98
C LEU A 39 9.38 -8.42 -9.42
N ASN A 40 10.57 -8.06 -9.87
CA ASN A 40 10.78 -7.50 -11.22
C ASN A 40 10.96 -8.60 -12.27
N ALA A 41 10.47 -8.34 -13.47
CA ALA A 41 10.79 -9.16 -14.64
C ALA A 41 12.31 -9.07 -14.96
N PRO A 42 12.92 -10.13 -15.53
CA PRO A 42 14.33 -10.12 -15.93
C PRO A 42 14.59 -9.33 -17.23
N ASP A 43 13.78 -8.30 -17.52
CA ASP A 43 13.83 -7.52 -18.76
C ASP A 43 14.69 -6.25 -18.67
N GLY A 44 15.38 -6.05 -17.54
CA GLY A 44 16.31 -4.94 -17.32
C GLY A 44 15.64 -3.62 -16.91
N ARG A 45 14.31 -3.60 -16.70
CA ARG A 45 13.63 -2.42 -16.15
C ARG A 45 14.00 -2.22 -14.67
N PHE A 46 14.20 -0.96 -14.28
CA PHE A 46 14.56 -0.62 -12.90
C PHE A 46 13.40 -0.84 -11.91
N TRP A 47 12.16 -0.56 -12.33
CA TRP A 47 10.96 -0.75 -11.52
C TRP A 47 9.79 -1.15 -12.42
N ALA A 48 9.45 -2.43 -12.40
CA ALA A 48 8.30 -3.03 -13.05
C ALA A 48 7.86 -4.28 -12.26
N PRO A 49 7.39 -4.10 -11.01
CA PRO A 49 7.02 -5.23 -10.16
C PRO A 49 5.76 -5.92 -10.69
N ASP A 50 5.76 -7.25 -10.67
CA ASP A 50 4.56 -8.06 -10.81
C ASP A 50 3.99 -8.39 -9.42
N TRP A 51 2.95 -7.67 -9.05
CA TRP A 51 2.27 -7.85 -7.77
C TRP A 51 1.28 -9.02 -7.79
N ALA A 52 0.99 -9.62 -8.94
CA ALA A 52 0.11 -10.77 -9.09
C ALA A 52 -1.22 -10.62 -8.32
N MET A 53 -1.90 -9.47 -8.47
CA MET A 53 -3.17 -9.14 -7.80
C MET A 53 -3.08 -9.09 -6.26
N THR A 54 -1.88 -8.87 -5.71
CA THR A 54 -1.70 -8.71 -4.26
C THR A 54 -2.27 -7.38 -3.80
N ALA A 55 -3.02 -7.39 -2.70
CA ALA A 55 -3.74 -6.24 -2.17
C ALA A 55 -3.50 -6.05 -0.68
N LEU A 56 -3.74 -4.84 -0.16
CA LEU A 56 -3.92 -4.61 1.27
C LEU A 56 -5.39 -4.76 1.65
N ASP A 57 -5.65 -5.28 2.85
CA ASP A 57 -6.98 -5.12 3.44
C ASP A 57 -7.04 -3.80 4.19
N LEU A 58 -7.79 -2.85 3.62
CA LEU A 58 -8.00 -1.51 4.18
C LEU A 58 -9.46 -1.30 4.63
N THR A 59 -10.29 -2.34 4.55
CA THR A 59 -11.76 -2.21 4.74
C THR A 59 -12.13 -1.81 6.17
N GLN A 60 -11.36 -2.26 7.15
CA GLN A 60 -11.53 -1.94 8.58
C GLN A 60 -11.35 -0.45 8.93
N TYR A 61 -10.86 0.37 8.00
CA TYR A 61 -10.64 1.80 8.24
C TYR A 61 -11.80 2.68 7.80
N GLU A 62 -12.79 2.15 7.08
CA GLU A 62 -13.98 2.91 6.64
C GLU A 62 -13.61 4.24 5.96
N VAL A 63 -12.57 4.19 5.12
CA VAL A 63 -12.07 5.31 4.30
C VAL A 63 -12.48 5.04 2.85
N HIS A 64 -13.22 5.95 2.22
CA HIS A 64 -13.63 5.82 0.81
C HIS A 64 -12.52 6.14 -0.18
N GLU A 65 -11.63 7.07 0.16
CA GLU A 65 -10.58 7.56 -0.71
C GLU A 65 -9.34 7.88 0.14
N TRP A 66 -8.22 7.30 -0.24
CA TRP A 66 -6.93 7.53 0.37
C TRP A 66 -6.14 8.53 -0.46
N ARG A 67 -5.45 9.45 0.20
CA ARG A 67 -4.47 10.31 -0.45
C ARG A 67 -3.08 9.71 -0.30
N GLU A 68 -2.43 9.38 -1.40
CA GLU A 68 -1.01 9.02 -1.41
C GLU A 68 -0.16 10.30 -1.34
N VAL A 69 0.66 10.43 -0.30
CA VAL A 69 1.34 11.70 0.04
C VAL A 69 2.47 12.04 -0.92
N VAL A 70 3.21 11.05 -1.42
CA VAL A 70 4.43 11.28 -2.22
C VAL A 70 4.08 11.79 -3.62
N THR A 71 3.06 11.19 -4.24
CA THR A 71 2.60 11.46 -5.60
C THR A 71 1.40 12.40 -5.63
N GLY A 72 0.71 12.58 -4.50
CA GLY A 72 -0.51 13.38 -4.39
C GLY A 72 -1.76 12.73 -4.99
N ARG A 73 -1.66 11.48 -5.47
CA ARG A 73 -2.76 10.76 -6.10
C ARG A 73 -3.81 10.34 -5.09
N SER A 74 -5.05 10.30 -5.54
CA SER A 74 -6.13 9.57 -4.89
C SER A 74 -6.06 8.09 -5.21
N ILE A 75 -6.28 7.26 -4.20
CA ILE A 75 -6.31 5.80 -4.26
C ILE A 75 -7.66 5.36 -3.70
N VAL A 76 -8.41 4.61 -4.51
CA VAL A 76 -9.75 4.11 -4.12
C VAL A 76 -9.72 2.61 -3.88
N GLY A 77 -8.88 1.89 -4.62
CA GLY A 77 -8.69 0.47 -4.43
C GLY A 77 -7.64 0.15 -3.37
N SER A 78 -7.30 -1.13 -3.30
CA SER A 78 -6.31 -1.64 -2.36
C SER A 78 -5.22 -2.50 -3.02
N SER A 79 -5.22 -2.57 -4.35
CA SER A 79 -4.22 -3.30 -5.13
C SER A 79 -2.83 -2.66 -5.02
N LEU A 80 -1.79 -3.48 -4.94
CA LEU A 80 -0.41 -2.99 -4.89
C LEU A 80 0.02 -2.39 -6.23
N GLU A 81 -0.60 -2.80 -7.33
CA GLU A 81 -0.44 -2.18 -8.66
C GLU A 81 -0.88 -0.71 -8.65
N GLU A 82 -1.98 -0.38 -7.99
CA GLU A 82 -2.48 0.99 -7.87
C GLU A 82 -1.66 1.82 -6.88
N ILE A 83 -1.39 1.24 -5.69
CA ILE A 83 -0.72 1.91 -4.57
C ILE A 83 0.75 2.18 -4.88
N LEU A 84 1.49 1.20 -5.43
CA LEU A 84 2.95 1.26 -5.65
C LEU A 84 3.34 1.39 -7.12
N GLY A 85 2.37 1.62 -8.02
CA GLY A 85 2.62 1.70 -9.46
C GLY A 85 3.64 2.80 -9.82
N PRO A 86 3.36 4.09 -9.52
CA PRO A 86 4.26 5.18 -9.91
C PRO A 86 5.49 5.34 -9.01
N PHE A 87 5.45 4.85 -7.78
CA PHE A 87 6.54 5.01 -6.81
C PHE A 87 6.67 3.75 -5.94
N PRO A 88 7.88 3.27 -5.65
CA PRO A 88 8.09 1.97 -5.04
C PRO A 88 7.67 1.87 -3.58
N VAL A 89 7.27 2.97 -2.94
CA VAL A 89 6.72 3.02 -1.59
C VAL A 89 5.52 3.94 -1.58
N ALA A 90 4.64 3.81 -0.59
CA ALA A 90 3.49 4.70 -0.44
C ALA A 90 3.27 5.09 1.01
N LEU A 91 2.78 6.31 1.20
CA LEU A 91 2.18 6.77 2.45
C LEU A 91 0.76 7.22 2.16
N LEU A 92 -0.22 6.42 2.58
CA LEU A 92 -1.64 6.71 2.40
C LEU A 92 -2.17 7.45 3.61
N LEU A 93 -2.89 8.54 3.39
CA LEU A 93 -3.64 9.25 4.42
C LEU A 93 -5.13 9.11 4.15
N GLY A 94 -5.87 8.77 5.20
CA GLY A 94 -7.31 8.63 5.18
C GLY A 94 -7.92 9.21 6.45
N ARG A 95 -9.23 9.45 6.40
CA ARG A 95 -10.02 9.84 7.56
C ARG A 95 -11.26 8.95 7.63
N ARG A 96 -11.51 8.35 8.78
CA ARG A 96 -12.73 7.54 9.02
C ARG A 96 -13.97 8.37 8.73
N VAL A 97 -14.89 7.78 7.98
CA VAL A 97 -16.26 8.27 7.89
C VAL A 97 -16.96 7.88 9.20
N ARG A 98 -17.75 8.80 9.76
CA ARG A 98 -18.55 8.53 10.97
C ARG A 98 -19.95 8.06 10.62
#